data_AF-A0ABD3Z3S1-F1
#
_entry.id   AF-A0ABD3Z3S1-F1
#
_cell.length_a   1.000
_cell.length_b   1.000
_cell.length_c   1.000
_cell.angle_alpha   90.00
_cell.angle_beta   90.00
_cell.angle_gamma   90.00
#
_symmetry.space_group_name_H-M   'P 1'
#
loop_
_entity.id
_entity.type
_entity.pdbx_description
1 polymer ?
#
loop_
_entity_poly.entity_id
_entity_poly.type
_entity_poly.pdbx_seq_one_letter_code
_entity_poly.pdbx_strand_id
1 'polypeptide(L)' 'MPQHSRYSDEHVEQLLSELVNVLEKHKTPTDLSLMVLGNMVTNLINTSVAPAQRQAIAKSFAQALQSSVSNDPAH' A
#
# COMPACT_ATOMS: atom_id res chain seq x y z
N MET A 1 20.28 -0.95 -12.53
CA MET A 1 20.06 0.50 -12.77
C MET A 1 19.08 0.99 -11.72
N PRO A 2 19.36 2.08 -10.98
CA PRO A 2 18.40 2.58 -10.02
C PRO A 2 17.18 3.04 -10.81
N GLN A 3 16.02 2.42 -10.55
CA GLN A 3 14.77 2.96 -11.03
C GLN A 3 14.62 4.30 -10.32
N HIS A 4 14.85 5.41 -11.03
CA HIS A 4 14.51 6.72 -10.52
C HIS A 4 13.02 6.66 -10.16
N SER A 5 12.73 6.59 -8.87
CA SER A 5 11.37 6.69 -8.38
C SER A 5 10.80 7.98 -8.95
N ARG A 6 9.63 7.90 -9.61
CA ARG A 6 8.96 9.08 -10.18
C ARG A 6 8.56 10.10 -9.10
N TYR A 7 8.68 9.72 -7.84
CA TYR A 7 8.38 10.49 -6.65
C TYR A 7 9.65 10.60 -5.80
N SER A 8 9.87 11.75 -5.15
CA SER A 8 10.97 11.85 -4.19
C SER A 8 10.70 10.95 -2.99
N ASP A 9 11.75 10.29 -2.50
CA ASP A 9 11.65 9.40 -1.34
C ASP A 9 11.06 10.16 -0.12
N GLU A 10 11.47 11.41 0.07
CA GLU A 10 10.92 12.31 1.11
C GLU A 10 9.40 12.48 1.02
N HIS A 11 8.85 12.63 -0.19
CA HIS A 11 7.41 12.82 -0.36
C HIS A 11 6.63 11.53 -0.06
N VAL A 12 7.19 10.37 -0.43
CA VAL A 12 6.61 9.07 -0.11
C VAL A 12 6.63 8.83 1.41
N GLU A 13 7.75 9.12 2.07
CA GLU A 13 7.90 8.97 3.52
C GLU A 13 6.95 9.87 4.30
N GLN A 14 6.77 11.12 3.87
CA GLN A 14 5.81 12.05 4.48
C GLN A 14 4.38 11.49 4.43
N LEU A 15 3.94 11.04 3.26
CA LEU A 15 2.59 10.46 3.10
C LEU A 15 2.42 9.20 3.96
N LEU A 16 3.43 8.33 4.01
CA LEU A 16 3.40 7.13 4.86
C LEU A 16 3.29 7.50 6.35
N SER A 17 4.08 8.49 6.80
CA SER A 17 4.04 8.96 8.18
C SER A 17 2.66 9.50 8.56
N GLU A 18 2.05 10.31 7.69
CA GLU A 18 0.69 10.83 7.92
C GLU A 18 -0.35 9.72 8.04
N LEU A 19 -0.28 8.70 7.18
CA LEU A 19 -1.19 7.55 7.24
C LEU A 19 -1.01 6.73 8.52
N VAL A 20 0.23 6.50 8.95
CA VAL A 20 0.54 5.82 10.22
C VAL A 20 -0.02 6.62 11.39
N ASN A 21 0.22 7.94 11.42
CA ASN A 21 -0.26 8.82 12.48
C ASN A 21 -1.79 8.78 12.61
N VAL A 22 -2.53 8.68 11.50
CA VAL A 22 -3.99 8.52 11.52
C VAL A 22 -4.38 7.20 12.21
N LEU A 23 -3.76 6.08 11.83
CA LEU A 23 -4.07 4.78 12.43
C LEU A 23 -3.76 4.75 13.93
N GLU A 24 -2.61 5.31 14.34
CA GLU A 24 -2.17 5.41 15.74
C GLU A 24 -3.07 6.31 16.57
N LYS A 25 -3.44 7.49 16.04
CA LYS A 25 -4.35 8.44 16.69
C LYS A 25 -5.68 7.79 17.06
N HIS A 26 -6.18 6.90 16.21
CA HIS A 26 -7.42 6.17 16.43
C HIS A 26 -7.24 4.85 17.20
N LYS A 27 -6.00 4.51 17.60
CA LYS A 27 -5.64 3.24 18.26
C LYS A 27 -6.20 2.05 17.49
N THR A 28 -6.09 2.11 16.17
CA THR A 28 -6.70 1.15 15.27
C THR A 28 -5.98 -0.19 15.42
N PRO A 29 -6.66 -1.29 15.83
CA PRO A 29 -6.00 -2.58 15.93
C PRO A 29 -5.57 -3.08 14.53
N THR A 30 -4.64 -4.04 14.50
CA THR A 30 -4.01 -4.49 13.25
C THR A 30 -5.02 -5.03 12.24
N ASP A 31 -6.00 -5.82 12.70
CA ASP A 31 -7.07 -6.38 11.87
C ASP A 31 -7.92 -5.29 11.21
N LEU A 32 -8.35 -4.28 11.97
CA LEU A 32 -9.11 -3.14 11.45
C LEU A 32 -8.26 -2.28 10.51
N SER A 33 -6.97 -2.07 10.83
CA SER A 33 -6.04 -1.34 9.97
C SER A 33 -5.90 -2.01 8.60
N LEU A 34 -5.68 -3.33 8.59
CA LEU A 34 -5.58 -4.11 7.35
C LEU A 34 -6.89 -4.06 6.54
N MET A 35 -8.05 -4.15 7.20
CA MET A 35 -9.35 -4.05 6.54
C MET A 35 -9.55 -2.68 5.88
N VAL A 36 -9.26 -1.58 6.59
CA VAL A 36 -9.44 -0.22 6.07
C VAL A 36 -8.47 0.07 4.92
N LEU A 37 -7.21 -0.33 5.04
CA LEU A 37 -6.21 -0.18 3.97
C LEU A 37 -6.60 -1.00 2.73
N GLY A 38 -7.08 -2.23 2.91
CA GLY A 38 -7.59 -3.05 1.81
C GLY A 38 -8.78 -2.43 1.10
N ASN A 39 -9.71 -1.82 1.85
CA ASN A 39 -10.85 -1.09 1.29
C ASN A 39 -10.41 0.16 0.52
N MET A 40 -9.41 0.89 1.03
CA MET A 40 -8.85 2.07 0.36
C MET A 40 -8.22 1.69 -0.99
N VAL A 41 -7.38 0.66 -1.03
CA VAL A 41 -6.77 0.15 -2.27
C VAL A 41 -7.86 -0.31 -3.25
N THR A 42 -8.84 -1.07 -2.76
CA THR A 42 -9.97 -1.54 -3.58
C THR A 42 -10.76 -0.38 -4.19
N ASN A 43 -11.03 0.68 -3.40
CA ASN A 43 -11.71 1.87 -3.87
C ASN A 43 -10.91 2.56 -4.98
N LEU A 44 -9.61 2.79 -4.76
CA LEU A 44 -8.72 3.41 -5.76
C LEU A 44 -8.71 2.65 -7.09
N ILE A 45 -8.65 1.31 -7.06
CA ILE A 45 -8.70 0.48 -8.26
C ILE A 45 -10.07 0.60 -8.94
N ASN A 46 -11.17 0.64 -8.19
CA ASN A 46 -12.50 0.74 -8.78
C ASN A 46 -12.83 2.13 -9.33
N THR A 47 -12.29 3.20 -8.78
CA THR A 47 -12.61 4.57 -9.21
C THR A 47 -11.61 5.12 -10.22
N SER A 48 -10.33 4.80 -10.07
CA SER A 48 -9.24 5.49 -10.77
C SER A 48 -8.57 4.64 -11.84
N VAL A 49 -8.98 3.37 -11.99
CA VAL A 49 -8.46 2.45 -13.01
C VAL A 49 -9.57 2.01 -13.95
N ALA A 50 -9.26 2.00 -15.26
CA ALA A 50 -10.17 1.52 -16.30
C ALA A 50 -10.61 0.06 -16.01
N PRO A 51 -11.90 -0.29 -16.19
CA PRO A 51 -12.43 -1.62 -15.82
C PRO A 51 -11.60 -2.79 -16.34
N ALA A 52 -11.12 -2.71 -17.59
CA ALA A 52 -10.32 -3.76 -18.23
C ALA A 52 -8.95 -4.01 -17.56
N GLN A 53 -8.42 -3.05 -16.79
CA GLN A 53 -7.09 -3.13 -16.18
C GLN A 53 -7.13 -3.49 -14.68
N ARG A 54 -8.30 -3.38 -14.03
CA ARG A 54 -8.43 -3.52 -12.57
C ARG A 54 -7.87 -4.83 -12.03
N GLN A 55 -8.23 -5.96 -12.66
CA GLN A 55 -7.74 -7.27 -12.23
C GLN A 55 -6.22 -7.41 -12.38
N ALA A 56 -5.66 -6.90 -13.48
CA ALA A 56 -4.22 -6.93 -13.69
C ALA A 56 -3.48 -6.11 -12.63
N ILE A 57 -3.94 -4.89 -12.34
CA ILE A 57 -3.34 -4.03 -11.32
C ILE A 57 -3.48 -4.64 -9.91
N ALA A 58 -4.65 -5.16 -9.56
CA ALA A 58 -4.86 -5.83 -8.28
C ALA A 58 -3.92 -7.02 -8.09
N LYS A 59 -3.73 -7.83 -9.14
CA LYS A 59 -2.80 -8.97 -9.12
C LYS A 59 -1.35 -8.52 -8.94
N SER A 60 -0.91 -7.51 -9.70
CA SER A 60 0.45 -6.98 -9.57
C SER A 60 0.70 -6.37 -8.18
N PHE A 61 -0.27 -5.65 -7.62
CA PHE A 61 -0.19 -5.11 -6.27
C PHE A 61 -0.05 -6.23 -5.22
N ALA A 62 -0.87 -7.29 -5.31
CA ALA A 62 -0.79 -8.43 -4.40
C ALA A 62 0.56 -9.16 -4.49
N GLN A 63 1.11 -9.32 -5.69
CA GLN A 63 2.43 -9.93 -5.90
C GLN A 63 3.56 -9.08 -5.31
N ALA A 64 3.50 -7.75 -5.49
CA ALA A 64 4.47 -6.83 -4.88
C ALA A 64 4.41 -6.91 -3.36
N LEU A 65 3.21 -6.89 -2.78
CA LEU A 65 3.01 -7.04 -1.33
C LEU A 65 3.60 -8.35 -0.81
N GLN A 66 3.32 -9.48 -1.48
CA GLN A 66 3.88 -10.79 -1.10
C GLN A 66 5.41 -10.82 -1.19
N SER A 67 6.00 -10.11 -2.16
CA SER A 67 7.45 -10.02 -2.33
C SER A 67 8.12 -9.11 -1.29
N SER A 68 7.38 -8.11 -0.78
CA SER A 68 7.86 -7.20 0.27
C SER A 68 7.75 -7.81 1.68
N VAL A 69 6.87 -8.79 1.89
CA VAL A 69 6.76 -9.52 3.15
C VAL A 69 7.75 -10.68 3.12
N SER A 70 8.96 -10.45 3.63
CA SER A 70 9.98 -11.48 3.79
C SER A 70 9.72 -12.38 5.00
N ASN A 71 9.95 -13.68 4.86
CA ASN A 71 10.04 -14.65 5.96
C ASN A 71 11.50 -14.83 6.45
N ASP A 72 12.33 -13.79 6.35
CA ASP A 72 13.74 -13.90 6.74
C ASP A 72 13.86 -13.81 8.28
N PRO A 73 14.31 -14.85 9.00
CA PRO A 73 14.47 -14.80 10.45
C PRO A 73 15.66 -13.92 10.90
N ALA A 74 16.38 -13.29 9.97
CA ALA A 74 17.60 -12.53 10.24
C ALA A 74 17.43 -11.00 10.34
N HIS A 75 16.20 -10.48 10.32
CA HIS A 75 15.88 -9.08 10.64
C HIS A 75 14.78 -8.98 11.70
#